data_AF-A0A4V5NJN4-F1
#
_entry.id   AF-A0A4V5NJN4-F1
#
_cell.length_a   1.000
_cell.length_b   1.000
_cell.length_c   1.000
_cell.angle_alpha   90.00
_cell.angle_beta   90.00
_cell.angle_gamma   90.00
#
_symmetry.space_group_name_H-M   'P 1'
#
loop_
_entity.id
_entity.type
_entity.pdbx_description
1 polymer ?
#
loop_
_entity_poly.entity_id
_entity_poly.type
_entity_poly.pdbx_seq_one_letter_code
_entity_poly.pdbx_strand_id
1 'polypeptide(L)'
;HDRWRRDARGAAGETSEAASEPAESRPPALVLRATRADSWVEVRDGNGERLMYDVLAAGEERAFAEATGPFSLVLGQPEGLEVEYQGEPVELGEPSGATGVLRTTVGNS
;
A
#
# COMPACT_ATOMS: atom_id res chain seq x y z
N HIS A 1 68.63 -4.95 -5.16
CA HIS A 1 67.87 -5.85 -4.28
C HIS A 1 66.48 -5.96 -4.85
N ASP A 2 66.24 -7.11 -5.41
CA ASP A 2 65.18 -7.48 -6.34
C ASP A 2 63.89 -7.87 -5.60
N ARG A 3 62.76 -7.76 -6.32
CA ARG A 3 61.68 -8.76 -6.32
C ARG A 3 60.72 -8.81 -5.11
N TRP A 4 59.67 -8.01 -5.19
CA TRP A 4 58.37 -8.39 -4.62
C TRP A 4 57.51 -9.02 -5.73
N ARG A 5 57.64 -10.34 -5.90
CA ARG A 5 56.68 -11.17 -6.62
C ARG A 5 55.79 -11.88 -5.58
N ARG A 6 54.49 -11.54 -5.68
CA ARG A 6 53.26 -12.34 -5.57
C ARG A 6 53.39 -13.80 -5.07
N ASP A 7 52.50 -14.17 -4.15
CA ASP A 7 51.68 -15.41 -4.05
C ASP A 7 51.13 -15.49 -2.59
N ALA A 8 49.92 -15.92 -2.23
CA ALA A 8 48.74 -16.39 -2.93
C ALA A 8 47.53 -16.44 -1.95
N ARG A 9 46.33 -16.38 -2.53
CA ARG A 9 45.05 -17.03 -2.13
C ARG A 9 44.54 -16.86 -0.69
N GLY A 10 43.52 -16.00 -0.57
CA GLY A 10 42.36 -16.21 0.29
C GLY A 10 41.11 -16.23 -0.59
N ALA A 11 40.54 -17.42 -0.79
CA ALA A 11 39.27 -17.62 -1.46
C ALA A 11 38.13 -17.72 -0.43
N ALA A 12 36.92 -17.54 -0.96
CA ALA A 12 35.61 -17.86 -0.40
C ALA A 12 34.93 -16.78 0.45
N GLY A 13 33.84 -16.29 -0.13
CA GLY A 13 32.89 -15.36 0.46
C GLY A 13 32.02 -14.74 -0.62
N GLU A 14 31.59 -15.55 -1.59
CA GLU A 14 30.49 -15.22 -2.50
C GLU A 14 29.28 -14.88 -1.62
N THR A 15 29.07 -13.59 -1.36
CA THR A 15 27.75 -13.15 -0.96
C THR A 15 26.99 -13.11 -2.27
N SER A 16 26.28 -14.22 -2.52
CA SER A 16 25.23 -14.34 -3.50
C SER A 16 24.32 -13.13 -3.35
N GLU A 17 24.60 -12.09 -4.13
CA GLU A 17 23.65 -11.06 -4.48
C GLU A 17 22.59 -11.81 -5.29
N ALA A 18 21.65 -12.41 -4.56
CA ALA A 18 20.44 -12.95 -5.12
C ALA A 18 19.82 -11.79 -5.88
N ALA A 19 20.03 -11.83 -7.20
CA ALA A 19 19.27 -11.07 -8.15
C ALA A 19 17.82 -11.24 -7.74
N SER A 20 17.28 -10.21 -7.11
CA SER A 20 15.85 -10.04 -7.02
C SER A 20 15.47 -9.80 -8.47
N GLU A 21 15.05 -10.86 -9.16
CA GLU A 21 14.20 -10.75 -10.33
C GLU A 21 13.23 -9.60 -10.06
N PRO A 22 13.04 -8.65 -10.99
CA PRO A 22 11.97 -7.69 -10.82
C PRO A 22 10.69 -8.53 -10.85
N ALA A 23 10.21 -8.92 -9.67
CA ALA A 23 8.83 -9.28 -9.48
C ALA A 23 8.10 -8.09 -10.09
N GLU A 24 7.46 -8.30 -11.24
CA GLU A 24 6.56 -7.33 -11.84
C GLU A 24 5.73 -6.82 -10.67
N SER A 25 6.06 -5.61 -10.20
CA SER A 25 5.55 -5.11 -8.94
C SER A 25 4.13 -4.71 -9.24
N ARG A 26 3.23 -5.68 -9.22
CA ARG A 26 1.81 -5.47 -9.43
C ARG A 26 1.42 -4.39 -8.43
N PRO A 27 0.76 -3.30 -8.88
CA PRO A 27 0.33 -2.26 -7.96
C PRO A 27 -0.47 -2.89 -6.83
N PRO A 28 -0.39 -2.34 -5.61
CA PRO A 28 -1.23 -2.81 -4.52
C PRO A 28 -2.70 -2.83 -4.93
N ALA A 29 -3.46 -3.81 -4.44
CA ALA A 29 -4.86 -3.94 -4.79
C ALA A 29 -5.68 -2.73 -4.34
N LEU A 30 -5.35 -2.15 -3.19
CA LEU A 30 -5.94 -0.92 -2.67
C LEU A 30 -4.86 -0.05 -2.03
N VAL A 31 -4.91 1.26 -2.27
CA VAL A 31 -4.09 2.26 -1.56
C VAL A 31 -5.00 3.35 -1.02
N LEU A 32 -4.77 3.77 0.21
CA LEU A 32 -5.44 4.90 0.87
C LEU A 32 -4.37 5.90 1.30
N ARG A 33 -4.54 7.17 0.91
CA ARG A 33 -3.63 8.27 1.26
C ARG A 33 -4.44 9.37 1.94
N ALA A 34 -4.05 9.76 3.15
CA ALA A 34 -4.63 10.95 3.80
C ALA A 34 -3.81 12.18 3.39
N THR A 35 -4.38 13.06 2.58
CA THR A 35 -3.63 14.18 1.98
C THR A 35 -3.83 15.51 2.71
N ARG A 36 -4.92 15.67 3.46
CA ARG A 36 -5.28 16.98 4.05
C ARG A 36 -5.46 16.96 5.57
N ALA A 37 -6.03 15.88 6.11
CA ALA A 37 -6.38 15.76 7.51
C ALA A 37 -6.39 14.29 7.93
N ASP A 38 -6.33 14.07 9.24
CA ASP A 38 -6.54 12.75 9.81
C ASP A 38 -7.94 12.25 9.44
N SER A 39 -8.06 10.97 9.08
CA SER A 39 -9.34 10.35 8.79
C SER A 39 -9.47 9.01 9.48
N TRP A 40 -10.60 8.80 10.15
CA TRP A 40 -11.00 7.45 10.54
C TRP A 40 -11.24 6.59 9.29
N VAL A 41 -10.70 5.38 9.26
CA VAL A 41 -10.80 4.45 8.13
C VAL A 41 -11.11 3.03 8.62
N GLU A 42 -12.15 2.44 8.05
CA GLU A 42 -12.36 0.99 8.04
C GLU A 42 -12.21 0.45 6.63
N VAL A 43 -11.44 -0.63 6.47
CA VAL A 43 -11.30 -1.37 5.21
C VAL A 43 -11.68 -2.83 5.47
N ARG A 44 -12.55 -3.36 4.63
CA ARG A 44 -12.82 -4.80 4.55
C ARG A 44 -12.58 -5.33 3.14
N ASP A 45 -12.07 -6.55 3.05
CA ASP A 45 -11.90 -7.26 1.79
C ASP A 45 -13.23 -7.85 1.28
N GLY A 46 -13.18 -8.54 0.13
CA GLY A 46 -14.34 -9.21 -0.47
C GLY A 46 -14.91 -10.38 0.35
N ASN A 47 -14.13 -10.92 1.29
CA ASN A 47 -14.57 -11.96 2.22
C ASN A 47 -15.25 -11.38 3.49
N GLY A 48 -15.21 -10.05 3.65
CA GLY A 48 -15.69 -9.35 4.83
C GLY A 48 -14.68 -9.30 5.98
N GLU A 49 -13.46 -9.77 5.76
CA GLU A 49 -12.35 -9.64 6.70
C GLU A 49 -11.95 -8.17 6.82
N ARG A 50 -11.75 -7.71 8.05
CA ARG A 50 -11.40 -6.32 8.33
C ARG A 50 -9.88 -6.16 8.33
N LEU A 51 -9.37 -5.50 7.29
CA LEU A 51 -7.95 -5.23 7.08
C LEU A 51 -7.47 -4.01 7.84
N MET A 52 -8.35 -3.02 8.05
CA MET A 52 -8.03 -1.79 8.79
C MET A 52 -9.26 -1.30 9.56
N TYR A 53 -9.00 -0.75 10.75
CA TYR A 53 -9.99 -0.09 11.60
C TYR A 53 -9.26 0.89 12.52
N ASP A 54 -8.77 1.99 11.96
CA ASP A 54 -7.95 2.97 12.67
C ASP A 54 -8.01 4.36 12.02
N VAL A 55 -7.41 5.36 12.67
CA VAL A 55 -7.15 6.67 12.07
C VAL A 55 -5.94 6.58 11.14
N LEU A 56 -6.12 7.03 9.90
CA LEU A 56 -5.03 7.35 8.98
C LEU A 56 -4.65 8.83 9.15
N ALA A 57 -3.45 9.11 9.67
CA ALA A 57 -3.03 10.48 9.93
C ALA A 57 -2.71 11.24 8.63
N ALA A 58 -2.84 12.57 8.64
CA ALA A 58 -2.51 13.41 7.50
C ALA A 58 -1.05 13.19 7.04
N GLY A 59 -0.86 12.97 5.75
CA GLY A 59 0.42 12.64 5.12
C GLY A 59 0.78 11.15 5.15
N GLU A 60 -0.01 10.30 5.81
CA GLU A 60 0.20 8.85 5.79
C GLU A 60 -0.48 8.15 4.60
N GLU A 61 0.08 7.01 4.25
CA GLU A 61 -0.44 6.08 3.26
C GLU A 61 -0.54 4.66 3.86
N ARG A 62 -1.55 3.93 3.42
CA ARG A 62 -1.71 2.49 3.67
C ARG A 62 -2.01 1.78 2.36
N ALA A 63 -1.22 0.75 2.06
CA ALA A 63 -1.35 -0.07 0.87
C ALA A 63 -1.68 -1.52 1.25
N PHE A 64 -2.61 -2.13 0.53
CA PHE A 64 -3.06 -3.51 0.71
C PHE A 64 -2.73 -4.30 -0.55
N ALA A 65 -1.58 -4.98 -0.57
CA ALA A 65 -1.10 -5.69 -1.76
C ALA A 65 -1.75 -7.08 -1.96
N GLU A 66 -1.99 -7.81 -0.87
CA GLU A 66 -2.44 -9.21 -0.92
C GLU A 66 -3.97 -9.36 -0.82
N ALA A 67 -4.69 -8.27 -0.57
CA ALA A 67 -6.12 -8.32 -0.38
C ALA A 67 -6.87 -8.34 -1.72
N THR A 68 -8.04 -8.99 -1.73
CA THR A 68 -8.86 -9.11 -2.93
C THR A 68 -10.18 -8.36 -2.74
N GLY A 69 -10.54 -7.55 -3.75
CA GLY A 69 -11.80 -6.83 -3.78
C GLY A 69 -13.02 -7.72 -4.02
N PRO A 70 -14.24 -7.15 -3.97
CA PRO A 70 -14.49 -5.74 -3.74
C PRO A 70 -14.21 -5.31 -2.29
N PHE A 71 -13.70 -4.10 -2.11
CA PHE A 71 -13.38 -3.54 -0.80
C PHE A 71 -14.54 -2.73 -0.27
N SER A 72 -14.95 -2.98 0.98
CA SER A 72 -15.90 -2.10 1.67
C SER A 72 -15.15 -1.08 2.53
N LEU A 73 -15.40 0.19 2.27
CA LEU A 73 -14.72 1.31 2.91
C LEU A 73 -15.68 2.12 3.76
N VAL A 74 -15.24 2.50 4.96
CA VAL A 74 -15.88 3.53 5.78
C VAL A 74 -14.86 4.62 6.05
N LEU A 75 -15.11 5.81 5.51
CA LEU A 75 -14.17 6.93 5.52
C LEU A 75 -14.78 8.08 6.31
N GLY A 76 -14.12 8.51 7.37
CA GLY A 76 -14.59 9.58 8.26
C GLY A 76 -14.52 10.97 7.62
N GLN A 77 -13.47 11.23 6.84
CA GLN A 77 -13.27 12.49 6.13
C GLN A 77 -12.81 12.23 4.69
N PRO A 78 -13.72 11.80 3.80
CA PRO A 78 -13.37 11.36 2.44
C PRO A 78 -12.78 12.48 1.57
N GLU A 79 -13.10 13.75 1.83
CA GLU A 79 -12.56 14.90 1.09
C GLU A 79 -11.06 15.16 1.32
N GLY A 80 -10.48 14.54 2.37
CA GLY A 80 -9.06 14.57 2.68
C GLY A 80 -8.34 13.27 2.34
N LEU A 81 -9.01 12.34 1.65
CA LEU A 81 -8.49 11.03 1.27
C LEU A 81 -8.39 10.90 -0.24
N GLU A 82 -7.33 10.25 -0.68
CA GLU A 82 -7.20 9.70 -2.03
C GLU A 82 -7.23 8.18 -1.91
N VAL A 83 -7.95 7.54 -2.83
CA VAL A 83 -8.11 6.09 -2.88
C VAL A 83 -7.70 5.63 -4.27
N GLU A 84 -6.86 4.61 -4.34
CA GLU A 84 -6.49 3.95 -5.58
C GLU A 84 -6.85 2.47 -5.49
N TYR A 85 -7.39 1.92 -6.58
CA TYR A 85 -7.68 0.51 -6.72
C TYR A 85 -6.91 -0.04 -7.90
N GLN A 86 -6.03 -1.01 -7.66
CA GLN A 86 -5.14 -1.58 -8.68
C GLN A 86 -4.33 -0.53 -9.47
N GLY A 87 -3.98 0.58 -8.82
CA GLY A 87 -3.24 1.70 -9.42
C GLY A 87 -4.11 2.73 -10.14
N GLU A 88 -5.43 2.56 -10.19
CA GLU A 88 -6.36 3.55 -10.74
C GLU A 88 -6.99 4.40 -9.64
N PRO A 89 -7.03 5.74 -9.77
CA PRO A 89 -7.69 6.60 -8.80
C PRO A 89 -9.19 6.33 -8.79
N VAL A 90 -9.76 6.24 -7.59
CA VAL A 90 -11.17 5.99 -7.36
C VAL A 90 -11.86 7.30 -7.01
N GLU A 91 -12.88 7.68 -7.79
CA GLU A 91 -13.74 8.80 -7.44
C GLU A 91 -14.60 8.44 -6.22
N LEU A 92 -14.41 9.18 -5.14
CA LEU A 92 -15.22 9.04 -3.93
C LEU A 92 -16.55 9.78 -4.11
N GLY A 93 -17.64 9.12 -3.71
CA GLY A 93 -18.97 9.71 -3.71
C GLY A 93 -19.16 10.74 -2.58
N GLU A 94 -20.38 11.29 -2.53
CA GLU A 94 -20.74 12.27 -1.52
C GLU A 94 -20.85 11.64 -0.11
N PRO A 95 -20.20 12.22 0.91
CA PRO A 95 -20.39 11.77 2.28
C PRO A 95 -21.82 11.99 2.78
N SER A 96 -22.18 11.27 3.83
CA SER A 96 -23.41 11.55 4.58
C SER A 96 -23.38 12.97 5.15
N GLY A 97 -24.33 13.82 4.75
CA GLY A 97 -24.44 15.19 5.25
C GLY A 97 -24.69 15.29 6.77
N ALA A 98 -25.17 14.22 7.42
CA ALA A 98 -25.41 14.20 8.86
C ALA A 98 -24.15 13.84 9.67
N THR A 99 -23.22 13.07 9.10
CA THR A 99 -22.09 12.47 9.84
C THR A 99 -20.72 12.75 9.22
N GLY A 100 -20.63 13.29 8.00
CA GLY A 100 -19.38 13.42 7.24
C GLY A 100 -18.79 12.09 6.74
N VAL A 101 -19.27 10.97 7.26
CA VAL A 101 -18.82 9.63 6.89
C VAL A 101 -19.31 9.25 5.49
N LEU A 102 -18.39 8.77 4.65
CA LEU A 102 -18.70 8.06 3.40
C LEU A 102 -18.59 6.55 3.62
N ARG A 103 -19.60 5.83 3.15
CA ARG A 103 -19.59 4.36 3.05
C ARG A 103 -19.64 4.03 1.57
N THR A 104 -18.65 3.33 1.07
CA THR A 104 -18.57 3.00 -0.35
C THR A 104 -17.94 1.62 -0.57
N THR A 105 -18.14 1.07 -1.75
CA THR A 105 -17.53 -0.18 -2.19
C THR A 105 -16.70 0.08 -3.43
N VAL A 106 -15.46 -0.43 -3.43
CA VAL A 106 -14.49 -0.25 -4.51
C VAL A 106 -14.18 -1.60 -5.14
N GLY A 107 -14.14 -1.68 -6.48
CA GLY A 107 -13.90 -2.93 -7.21
C GLY A 107 -15.15 -3.77 -7.50
N ASN A 108 -16.36 -3.20 -7.38
CA ASN A 108 -17.58 -3.79 -7.95
C ASN A 108 -17.61 -3.47 -9.46
N SER A 109 -17.08 -4.36 -10.29
CA SER A 109 -17.23 -4.33 -11.76
C SER A 109 -18.34 -5.27 -12.20
#